data_AF-A0A099KJ68-F1
#
_entry.id   AF-A0A099KJ68-F1
#
_cell.length_a   1.000
_cell.length_b   1.000
_cell.length_c   1.000
_cell.angle_alpha   90.00
_cell.angle_beta   90.00
_cell.angle_gamma   90.00
#
_symmetry.space_group_name_H-M   'P 1'
#
loop_
_entity.id
_entity.type
_entity.pdbx_description
1 polymer ?
#
loop_
_entity_poly.entity_id
_entity_poly.type
_entity_poly.pdbx_seq_one_letter_code
_entity_poly.pdbx_strand_id
1 'polypeptide(L)'
;MLPTQDLFPSIIPWVFLAITLITAFVKPKLWPFGLVCTLVSGMLYNAIDWVGLGVITLLLAMSYYANKLSNIPSNNPSSNPSNKLWNRIIITVITGLVIMSCIALAAHLLPGFNNLQVLSNVEKSINSMSFTLYLNFDKPMILFVLLILYPALLISQKPLILFKAHNSFRLSALVVFIVILTFSLAILLSLIKYDPQLPRWWWLFALNNLLLTCIIEEVFFRGFIQQKITSRINPLAGLILTSLLFGIAHFSGGFNYMLVATLAGFLYGVVYLNTGKIWYAILLHFCFNMVHLALFTYPLLKA
;
A
#
# COMPACT_ATOMS: atom_id res chain seq x y z
N MET A 1 5.46 10.05 -29.81
CA MET A 1 5.47 8.57 -29.78
C MET A 1 5.56 8.16 -28.32
N LEU A 2 4.74 7.22 -27.84
CA LEU A 2 5.13 6.53 -26.61
C LEU A 2 6.46 5.83 -26.95
N PRO A 3 7.56 6.06 -26.22
CA PRO A 3 8.73 5.22 -26.41
C PRO A 3 8.31 3.83 -25.95
N THR A 4 7.86 2.99 -26.89
CA THR A 4 7.82 1.56 -26.69
C THR A 4 9.28 1.13 -26.59
N GLN A 5 9.89 1.32 -25.42
CA GLN A 5 11.00 0.45 -25.05
C GLN A 5 10.45 -0.97 -25.22
N ASP A 6 11.22 -1.85 -25.86
CA ASP A 6 10.90 -3.26 -25.87
C ASP A 6 10.90 -3.75 -24.42
N LEU A 7 9.73 -3.72 -23.79
CA LEU A 7 9.49 -4.16 -22.43
C LEU A 7 9.66 -5.66 -22.31
N PHE A 8 9.61 -6.40 -23.41
CA PHE A 8 9.90 -7.82 -23.42
C PHE A 8 11.37 -8.07 -23.81
N PRO A 9 12.07 -8.94 -23.09
CA PRO A 9 11.58 -9.84 -22.03
C PRO A 9 11.63 -9.27 -20.61
N SER A 10 12.09 -8.03 -20.41
CA SER A 10 12.36 -7.46 -19.08
C SER A 10 11.14 -7.37 -18.17
N ILE A 11 9.91 -7.25 -18.70
CA ILE A 11 8.67 -7.13 -17.93
C ILE A 11 8.24 -8.42 -17.21
N ILE A 12 8.83 -9.57 -17.56
CA ILE A 12 8.41 -10.90 -17.08
C ILE A 12 8.30 -10.98 -15.54
N PRO A 13 9.26 -10.47 -14.73
CA PRO A 13 9.15 -10.49 -13.28
C PRO A 13 7.91 -9.77 -12.74
N TRP A 14 7.51 -8.66 -13.37
CA TRP A 14 6.33 -7.89 -12.99
C TRP A 14 5.03 -8.60 -13.36
N VAL A 15 5.02 -9.42 -14.42
CA VAL A 15 3.88 -10.28 -14.75
C VAL A 15 3.70 -11.35 -13.67
N PHE A 16 4.77 -12.04 -13.27
CA PHE A 16 4.71 -13.00 -12.16
C PHE A 16 4.31 -12.33 -10.84
N LEU A 17 4.83 -11.14 -10.57
CA LEU A 17 4.48 -10.36 -9.39
C LEU A 17 3.00 -10.01 -9.37
N ALA A 18 2.46 -9.47 -10.48
CA ALA A 18 1.05 -9.14 -10.61
C ALA A 18 0.14 -10.37 -10.40
N ILE A 19 0.48 -11.51 -11.02
CA ILE A 19 -0.25 -12.77 -10.82
C ILE A 19 -0.20 -13.19 -9.36
N THR A 20 0.95 -13.07 -8.70
CA THR A 20 1.13 -13.45 -7.29
C THR A 20 0.33 -12.55 -6.35
N LEU A 21 0.31 -11.24 -6.60
CA LEU A 21 -0.51 -10.28 -5.87
C LEU A 21 -1.99 -10.66 -5.98
N ILE A 22 -2.51 -10.90 -7.18
CA ILE A 22 -3.90 -11.32 -7.39
C ILE A 22 -4.18 -12.66 -6.70
N THR A 23 -3.25 -13.61 -6.81
CA THR A 23 -3.36 -14.93 -6.17
C THR A 23 -3.45 -14.83 -4.65
N ALA A 24 -2.75 -13.88 -4.02
CA ALA A 24 -2.84 -13.65 -2.58
C ALA A 24 -4.26 -13.30 -2.11
N PHE A 25 -5.05 -12.61 -2.93
CA PHE A 25 -6.45 -12.29 -2.63
C PHE A 25 -7.42 -13.41 -3.02
N VAL A 26 -7.21 -14.07 -4.16
CA VAL A 26 -8.17 -15.04 -4.72
C VAL A 26 -7.93 -16.46 -4.21
N LYS A 27 -6.67 -16.89 -4.12
CA LYS A 27 -6.26 -18.23 -3.66
C LYS A 27 -5.07 -18.11 -2.69
N PRO A 28 -5.31 -17.64 -1.45
CA PRO A 28 -4.23 -17.31 -0.51
C PRO A 28 -3.31 -18.48 -0.13
N LYS A 29 -3.69 -19.73 -0.39
CA LYS A 29 -2.80 -20.89 -0.19
C LYS A 29 -1.68 -20.99 -1.23
N LEU A 30 -1.83 -20.33 -2.39
CA LEU A 30 -0.93 -20.47 -3.54
C LEU A 30 0.07 -19.31 -3.70
N TRP A 31 -0.13 -18.18 -3.02
CA TRP A 31 0.78 -17.03 -3.16
C TRP A 31 2.24 -17.36 -2.79
N PRO A 32 2.57 -18.27 -1.84
CA PRO A 32 3.98 -18.56 -1.56
C PRO A 32 4.70 -19.17 -2.76
N PHE A 33 4.02 -20.04 -3.52
CA PHE A 33 4.56 -20.59 -4.76
C PHE A 33 4.74 -19.48 -5.81
N GLY A 34 3.74 -18.61 -5.96
CA GLY A 34 3.84 -17.44 -6.85
C GLY A 34 5.01 -16.52 -6.48
N LEU A 35 5.28 -16.30 -5.19
CA LEU A 35 6.41 -15.50 -4.73
C LEU A 35 7.74 -16.14 -5.11
N VAL A 36 7.89 -17.46 -4.98
CA VAL A 36 9.10 -18.17 -5.44
C VAL A 36 9.29 -17.97 -6.95
N CYS A 37 8.25 -18.16 -7.76
CA CYS A 37 8.32 -17.89 -9.20
C CYS A 37 8.70 -16.42 -9.49
N THR A 38 8.12 -15.48 -8.74
CA THR A 38 8.40 -14.05 -8.86
C THR A 38 9.87 -13.74 -8.56
N LEU A 39 10.41 -14.23 -7.44
CA LEU A 39 11.81 -14.02 -7.07
C LEU A 39 12.79 -14.69 -8.03
N VAL A 40 12.50 -15.92 -8.47
CA VAL A 40 13.32 -16.62 -9.48
C VAL A 40 13.32 -15.83 -10.79
N SER A 41 12.16 -15.40 -11.28
CA SER A 41 12.09 -14.57 -12.48
C SER A 41 12.81 -13.23 -12.28
N GLY A 42 12.69 -12.60 -11.11
CA GLY A 42 13.37 -11.36 -10.77
C GLY A 42 14.89 -11.51 -10.82
N MET A 43 15.44 -12.61 -10.31
CA MET A 43 16.87 -12.90 -10.42
C MET A 43 17.31 -13.13 -11.87
N LEU A 44 16.53 -13.89 -12.65
CA LEU A 44 16.84 -14.19 -14.06
C LEU A 44 16.86 -12.94 -14.95
N TYR A 45 15.97 -11.98 -14.69
CA TYR A 45 15.84 -10.73 -15.45
C TYR A 45 16.40 -9.51 -14.71
N ASN A 46 17.20 -9.73 -13.68
CA ASN A 46 17.88 -8.69 -12.90
C ASN A 46 16.95 -7.61 -12.30
N ALA A 47 15.69 -7.94 -11.96
CA ALA A 47 14.79 -7.08 -11.18
C ALA A 47 15.15 -7.07 -9.68
N ILE A 48 15.80 -8.13 -9.21
CA ILE A 48 16.36 -8.26 -7.86
C ILE A 48 17.71 -8.97 -7.97
N ASP A 49 18.70 -8.54 -7.19
CA ASP A 49 20.02 -9.18 -7.12
C ASP A 49 20.17 -10.04 -5.85
N TRP A 50 21.37 -10.59 -5.63
CA TRP A 50 21.66 -11.41 -4.45
C TRP A 50 21.54 -10.66 -3.12
N VAL A 51 21.82 -9.35 -3.10
CA VAL A 51 21.67 -8.52 -1.90
C VAL A 51 20.19 -8.33 -1.60
N GLY A 52 19.39 -7.96 -2.61
CA GLY A 52 17.94 -7.79 -2.48
C GLY A 52 17.26 -9.10 -2.06
N LEU A 53 17.67 -10.23 -2.64
CA LEU A 53 17.16 -11.55 -2.26
C LEU A 53 17.49 -11.89 -0.80
N GLY A 54 18.71 -11.57 -0.35
CA GLY A 54 19.12 -11.72 1.05
C GLY A 54 18.26 -10.89 2.00
N VAL A 55 18.01 -9.62 1.65
CA VAL A 55 17.14 -8.70 2.40
C VAL A 55 15.72 -9.27 2.52
N ILE A 56 15.09 -9.67 1.40
CA ILE A 56 13.73 -10.23 1.43
C ILE A 56 13.69 -11.52 2.23
N THR A 57 14.66 -12.42 2.05
CA THR A 57 14.72 -13.68 2.81
C THR A 57 14.81 -13.43 4.31
N LEU A 58 15.64 -12.48 4.73
CA LEU A 58 15.75 -12.06 6.14
C LEU A 58 14.42 -11.52 6.67
N LEU A 59 13.75 -10.64 5.92
CA LEU A 59 12.47 -10.07 6.34
C LEU A 59 11.38 -11.14 6.46
N LEU A 60 11.29 -12.08 5.51
CA LEU A 60 10.34 -13.19 5.58
C LEU A 60 10.64 -14.10 6.78
N ALA A 61 11.92 -14.38 7.07
CA ALA A 61 12.33 -15.17 8.23
C ALA A 61 11.99 -14.47 9.56
N MET A 62 12.26 -13.16 9.67
CA MET A 62 11.89 -12.34 10.82
C MET A 62 10.39 -12.32 11.05
N SER A 63 9.60 -12.10 9.99
CA SER A 63 8.14 -12.15 10.04
C SER A 63 7.63 -13.52 10.48
N TYR A 64 8.20 -14.60 9.94
CA TYR A 64 7.81 -15.97 10.30
C TYR A 64 8.11 -16.26 11.78
N TYR A 65 9.30 -15.88 12.24
CA TYR A 65 9.72 -16.09 13.63
C TYR A 65 8.83 -15.30 14.61
N ALA A 66 8.55 -14.03 14.32
CA ALA A 66 7.65 -13.21 15.13
C ALA A 66 6.22 -13.78 15.17
N ASN A 67 5.69 -14.23 14.02
CA ASN A 67 4.37 -14.85 13.96
C ASN A 67 4.31 -16.15 14.77
N LYS A 68 5.31 -17.04 14.59
CA LYS A 68 5.40 -18.31 15.30
C LYS A 68 5.47 -18.12 16.81
N LEU A 69 6.29 -17.17 17.27
CA LEU A 69 6.45 -16.85 18.69
C LEU A 69 5.17 -16.26 19.28
N SER A 70 4.43 -15.46 18.50
CA SER A 70 3.14 -14.88 18.93
C SER A 70 2.01 -15.90 19.05
N ASN A 71 2.09 -17.03 18.35
CA ASN A 71 1.07 -18.10 18.38
C ASN A 71 1.32 -19.15 19.47
N ILE A 72 2.40 -19.03 20.26
CA ILE A 72 2.65 -19.94 21.38
C ILE A 72 1.57 -19.73 22.46
N PRO A 73 0.84 -20.77 22.89
CA PRO A 73 -0.22 -20.64 23.89
C PRO A 73 0.28 -20.02 25.20
N SER A 74 -0.37 -18.95 25.66
CA SER A 74 -0.03 -18.26 26.92
C SER A 74 -0.17 -19.14 28.16
N ASN A 75 -0.94 -20.23 28.06
CA ASN A 75 -1.29 -21.12 29.15
C ASN A 75 -0.39 -22.36 29.20
N ASN A 76 0.73 -22.39 28.48
CA ASN A 76 1.66 -23.51 28.53
C ASN A 76 2.24 -23.64 29.96
N PRO A 77 1.88 -24.67 30.75
CA PRO A 77 2.19 -24.75 32.19
C PRO A 77 3.68 -24.80 32.50
N SER A 78 4.50 -25.15 31.50
CA SER A 78 5.96 -25.26 31.59
C SER A 78 6.73 -23.95 31.34
N SER A 79 6.04 -22.84 31.05
CA SER A 79 6.69 -21.58 30.67
C SER A 79 6.90 -20.62 31.84
N ASN A 80 8.17 -20.44 32.23
CA ASN A 80 8.61 -19.48 33.25
C ASN A 80 8.13 -18.05 32.91
N PRO A 81 7.58 -17.26 33.87
CA PRO A 81 7.20 -15.87 33.67
C PRO A 81 8.26 -14.99 32.98
N SER A 82 9.55 -15.19 33.29
CA SER A 82 10.65 -14.47 32.65
C SER A 82 10.70 -14.73 31.13
N ASN A 83 10.53 -15.98 30.71
CA ASN A 83 10.52 -16.36 29.29
C ASN A 83 9.33 -15.74 28.53
N LYS A 84 8.18 -15.56 29.19
CA LYS A 84 7.02 -14.88 28.57
C LYS A 84 7.30 -13.40 28.31
N LEU A 85 7.96 -12.70 29.24
CA LEU A 85 8.34 -11.30 29.06
C LEU A 85 9.36 -11.15 27.94
N TRP A 86 10.41 -11.98 27.95
CA TRP A 86 11.43 -11.99 26.88
C TRP A 86 10.83 -12.24 25.50
N ASN A 87 9.92 -13.21 25.37
CA ASN A 87 9.24 -13.47 24.10
C ASN A 87 8.45 -12.25 23.61
N ARG A 88 7.75 -11.52 24.50
CA ARG A 88 7.03 -10.29 24.14
C ARG A 88 7.97 -9.18 23.66
N ILE A 89 9.10 -9.00 24.34
CA ILE A 89 10.12 -8.01 23.95
C ILE A 89 10.67 -8.37 22.56
N ILE A 90 11.06 -9.62 22.36
CA ILE A 90 11.58 -10.12 21.07
C ILE A 90 10.56 -9.90 19.95
N ILE A 91 9.29 -10.28 20.14
CA ILE A 91 8.23 -10.04 19.14
C ILE A 91 8.11 -8.55 18.81
N THR A 92 8.13 -7.69 19.83
CA THR A 92 7.97 -6.24 19.66
C THR A 92 9.14 -5.65 18.87
N VAL A 93 10.37 -6.03 19.21
CA VAL A 93 11.59 -5.57 18.52
C VAL A 93 11.59 -6.05 17.07
N ILE A 94 11.35 -7.34 16.83
CA ILE A 94 11.34 -7.91 15.47
C ILE A 94 10.23 -7.28 14.63
N THR A 95 9.02 -7.12 15.19
CA THR A 95 7.90 -6.46 14.50
C THR A 95 8.24 -5.01 14.16
N GLY A 96 8.86 -4.28 15.09
CA GLY A 96 9.33 -2.91 14.86
C GLY A 96 10.33 -2.83 13.71
N LEU A 97 11.33 -3.72 13.70
CA LEU A 97 12.30 -3.81 12.61
C LEU A 97 11.63 -4.14 11.26
N VAL A 98 10.72 -5.11 11.23
CA VAL A 98 9.96 -5.46 10.02
C VAL A 98 9.16 -4.26 9.50
N ILE A 99 8.47 -3.52 10.37
CA ILE A 99 7.72 -2.32 9.98
C ILE A 99 8.65 -1.25 9.42
N MET A 100 9.79 -1.00 10.07
CA MET A 100 10.79 -0.04 9.58
C MET A 100 11.33 -0.45 8.21
N SER A 101 11.57 -1.74 7.98
CA SER A 101 11.98 -2.26 6.68
C SER A 101 10.88 -2.18 5.63
N CYS A 102 9.60 -2.36 6.00
CA CYS A 102 8.48 -2.11 5.08
C CYS A 102 8.41 -0.63 4.65
N ILE A 103 8.67 0.30 5.57
CA ILE A 103 8.77 1.73 5.24
C ILE A 103 9.96 1.97 4.32
N ALA A 104 11.11 1.35 4.59
CA ALA A 104 12.29 1.44 3.72
C ALA A 104 12.05 0.85 2.32
N LEU A 105 11.31 -0.27 2.19
CA LEU A 105 10.87 -0.83 0.91
C LEU A 105 9.93 0.13 0.17
N ALA A 106 8.97 0.75 0.87
CA ALA A 106 8.04 1.70 0.28
C ALA A 106 8.75 2.98 -0.21
N ALA A 107 9.85 3.35 0.45
CA ALA A 107 10.69 4.50 0.11
C ALA A 107 11.86 4.15 -0.83
N HIS A 108 11.95 2.91 -1.33
CA HIS A 108 13.02 2.46 -2.24
C HIS A 108 14.44 2.62 -1.65
N LEU A 109 14.58 2.51 -0.33
CA LEU A 109 15.84 2.71 0.39
C LEU A 109 16.65 1.42 0.59
N LEU A 110 16.04 0.24 0.38
CA LEU A 110 16.74 -1.03 0.51
C LEU A 110 17.48 -1.37 -0.79
N PRO A 111 18.73 -1.87 -0.72
CA PRO A 111 19.52 -2.17 -1.90
C PRO A 111 19.06 -3.45 -2.60
N GLY A 112 19.52 -3.61 -3.84
CA GLY A 112 19.39 -4.86 -4.60
C GLY A 112 18.09 -5.02 -5.37
N PHE A 113 17.36 -3.92 -5.60
CA PHE A 113 16.15 -3.89 -6.44
C PHE A 113 16.37 -2.97 -7.64
N ASN A 114 16.05 -3.48 -8.83
CA ASN A 114 16.11 -2.73 -10.07
C ASN A 114 14.69 -2.52 -10.58
N ASN A 115 14.10 -1.39 -10.19
CA ASN A 115 12.73 -1.03 -10.58
C ASN A 115 12.70 -0.60 -12.05
N LEU A 116 11.74 -1.13 -12.82
CA LEU A 116 11.67 -0.91 -14.27
C LEU A 116 11.00 0.44 -14.56
N GLN A 117 11.75 1.38 -15.12
CA GLN A 117 11.18 2.64 -15.59
C GLN A 117 10.39 2.40 -16.88
N VAL A 118 9.12 2.79 -16.89
CA VAL A 118 8.22 2.59 -18.04
C VAL A 118 7.67 3.89 -18.63
N LEU A 119 7.71 4.99 -17.87
CA LEU A 119 7.50 6.34 -18.38
C LEU A 119 8.62 7.24 -17.89
N SER A 120 9.14 8.10 -18.78
CA SER A 120 10.22 9.03 -18.46
C SER A 120 9.79 10.45 -18.78
N ASN A 121 9.66 11.28 -17.73
CA ASN A 121 9.36 12.72 -17.80
C ASN A 121 8.22 13.07 -18.77
N VAL A 122 7.15 12.27 -18.77
CA VAL A 122 5.97 12.53 -19.59
C VAL A 122 5.12 13.61 -18.92
N GLU A 123 4.54 14.51 -19.70
CA GLU A 123 3.60 15.50 -19.17
C GLU A 123 2.17 15.08 -19.57
N LYS A 124 1.21 15.23 -18.65
CA LYS A 124 -0.21 15.06 -18.98
C LYS A 124 -0.70 16.21 -19.88
N SER A 125 -0.36 17.44 -19.50
CA SER A 125 -0.78 18.68 -20.17
C SER A 125 0.25 19.79 -19.90
N ILE A 126 0.10 20.95 -20.57
CA ILE A 126 1.05 22.07 -20.44
C ILE A 126 1.15 22.64 -19.02
N ASN A 127 0.07 22.52 -18.24
CA ASN A 127 0.01 22.98 -16.85
C ASN A 127 0.42 21.89 -15.85
N SER A 128 0.79 20.71 -16.32
CA SER A 128 1.16 19.58 -15.46
C SER A 128 2.67 19.50 -15.29
N MET A 129 3.11 19.11 -14.09
CA MET A 129 4.51 18.74 -13.88
C MET A 129 4.88 17.46 -14.63
N SER A 130 6.19 17.27 -14.88
CA SER A 130 6.71 16.03 -15.47
C SER A 130 6.46 14.83 -14.57
N PHE A 131 5.99 13.74 -15.15
CA PHE A 131 5.72 12.47 -14.48
C PHE A 131 6.66 11.38 -14.98
N THR A 132 7.21 10.63 -14.03
CA THR A 132 8.02 9.44 -14.29
C THR A 132 7.40 8.28 -13.54
N LEU A 133 7.27 7.14 -14.22
CA LEU A 133 6.63 5.94 -13.66
C LEU A 133 7.60 4.77 -13.68
N TYR A 134 7.79 4.18 -12.51
CA TYR A 134 8.49 2.92 -12.33
C TYR A 134 7.50 1.83 -11.95
N LEU A 135 7.68 0.65 -12.52
CA LEU A 135 7.11 -0.58 -11.99
C LEU A 135 8.03 -1.06 -10.88
N ASN A 136 7.60 -0.87 -9.64
CA ASN A 136 8.42 -1.17 -8.47
C ASN A 136 8.33 -2.65 -8.11
N PHE A 137 9.48 -3.31 -7.96
CA PHE A 137 9.59 -4.71 -7.56
C PHE A 137 9.69 -4.86 -6.03
N ASP A 138 10.30 -3.89 -5.36
CA ASP A 138 10.53 -3.85 -3.91
C ASP A 138 9.26 -3.59 -3.08
N LYS A 139 8.53 -2.50 -3.34
CA LYS A 139 7.36 -2.08 -2.57
C LYS A 139 6.32 -3.20 -2.45
N PRO A 140 6.01 -3.99 -3.49
CA PRO A 140 5.09 -5.12 -3.38
C PRO A 140 5.50 -6.22 -2.39
N MET A 141 6.80 -6.35 -2.07
CA MET A 141 7.28 -7.34 -1.09
C MET A 141 6.68 -7.12 0.31
N ILE A 142 6.25 -5.89 0.62
CA ILE A 142 5.55 -5.54 1.86
C ILE A 142 4.32 -6.44 2.08
N LEU A 143 3.54 -6.75 1.04
CA LEU A 143 2.37 -7.62 1.17
C LEU A 143 2.76 -8.98 1.72
N PHE A 144 3.79 -9.61 1.16
CA PHE A 144 4.21 -10.95 1.53
C PHE A 144 4.84 -11.00 2.92
N VAL A 145 5.69 -10.01 3.23
CA VAL A 145 6.29 -9.84 4.56
C VAL A 145 5.20 -9.68 5.63
N LEU A 146 4.16 -8.88 5.36
CA LEU A 146 3.04 -8.69 6.28
C LEU A 146 2.10 -9.90 6.33
N LEU A 147 1.89 -10.63 5.24
CA LEU A 147 1.09 -11.86 5.23
C LEU A 147 1.72 -12.96 6.08
N ILE A 148 3.05 -13.09 6.08
CA ILE A 148 3.74 -14.01 6.99
C ILE A 148 3.63 -13.53 8.43
N LEU A 149 3.84 -12.23 8.68
CA LEU A 149 3.77 -11.67 10.03
C LEU A 149 2.35 -11.79 10.61
N TYR A 150 1.34 -11.56 9.79
CA TYR A 150 -0.07 -11.52 10.16
C TYR A 150 -0.96 -12.18 9.09
N PRO A 151 -1.15 -13.52 9.11
CA PRO A 151 -1.89 -14.25 8.06
C PRO A 151 -3.35 -13.83 7.88
N ALA A 152 -3.96 -13.21 8.90
CA ALA A 152 -5.33 -12.71 8.85
C ALA A 152 -5.47 -11.34 8.17
N LEU A 153 -4.39 -10.78 7.61
CA LEU A 153 -4.32 -9.42 7.05
C LEU A 153 -5.37 -9.12 5.98
N LEU A 154 -5.64 -10.10 5.09
CA LEU A 154 -6.59 -9.94 3.98
C LEU A 154 -8.00 -10.46 4.32
N ILE A 155 -8.18 -11.02 5.51
CA ILE A 155 -9.47 -11.58 5.93
C ILE A 155 -10.41 -10.42 6.27
N SER A 156 -11.64 -10.49 5.76
CA SER A 156 -12.69 -9.51 6.06
C SER A 156 -12.96 -9.45 7.57
N GLN A 157 -12.96 -8.25 8.11
CA GLN A 157 -13.21 -7.98 9.51
C GLN A 157 -14.69 -7.71 9.77
N LYS A 158 -15.11 -7.78 11.03
CA LYS A 158 -16.45 -7.32 11.41
C LYS A 158 -16.53 -5.80 11.18
N PRO A 159 -17.55 -5.29 10.47
CA PRO A 159 -17.70 -3.86 10.24
C PRO A 159 -17.91 -3.13 11.58
N LEU A 160 -17.19 -2.03 11.76
CA LEU A 160 -17.26 -1.17 12.94
C LEU A 160 -17.91 0.16 12.54
N ILE A 161 -19.14 0.35 12.99
CA ILE A 161 -19.99 1.49 12.63
C ILE A 161 -19.68 2.63 13.62
N LEU A 162 -18.71 3.49 13.27
CA LEU A 162 -18.38 4.68 14.09
C LEU A 162 -19.48 5.74 14.01
N PHE A 163 -20.00 5.97 12.80
CA PHE A 163 -21.14 6.83 12.54
C PHE A 163 -22.36 5.94 12.40
N LYS A 164 -23.49 6.21 13.10
CA LYS A 164 -24.80 5.52 12.99
C LYS A 164 -25.44 5.56 11.57
N ALA A 165 -24.63 5.57 10.51
CA ALA A 165 -24.99 5.28 9.14
C ALA A 165 -25.24 3.78 8.99
N HIS A 166 -26.36 3.30 9.54
CA HIS A 166 -26.87 1.96 9.26
C HIS A 166 -27.29 1.79 7.78
N ASN A 167 -27.41 2.88 7.04
CA ASN A 167 -27.86 2.91 5.66
C ASN A 167 -26.69 3.17 4.69
N SER A 168 -26.53 2.30 3.70
CA SER A 168 -25.53 2.40 2.62
C SER A 168 -25.58 3.74 1.89
N PHE A 169 -26.75 4.37 1.82
CA PHE A 169 -26.92 5.70 1.26
C PHE A 169 -26.15 6.79 2.03
N ARG A 170 -26.20 6.77 3.37
CA ARG A 170 -25.51 7.77 4.21
C ARG A 170 -23.99 7.63 4.10
N LEU A 171 -23.49 6.40 4.04
CA LEU A 171 -22.06 6.15 3.82
C LEU A 171 -21.62 6.64 2.43
N SER A 172 -22.42 6.38 1.40
CA SER A 172 -22.12 6.85 0.03
C SER A 172 -22.13 8.37 -0.06
N ALA A 173 -23.09 9.04 0.57
CA ALA A 173 -23.14 10.50 0.63
C ALA A 173 -21.92 11.08 1.38
N LEU A 174 -21.50 10.46 2.48
CA LEU A 174 -20.29 10.85 3.22
C LEU A 174 -19.02 10.68 2.37
N VAL A 175 -18.90 9.55 1.65
CA VAL A 175 -17.79 9.29 0.73
C VAL A 175 -17.72 10.37 -0.35
N VAL A 176 -18.83 10.65 -1.03
CA VAL A 176 -18.91 11.69 -2.07
C VAL A 176 -18.55 13.06 -1.49
N PHE A 177 -19.08 13.41 -0.32
CA PHE A 177 -18.76 14.66 0.35
C PHE A 177 -17.27 14.81 0.63
N ILE A 178 -16.62 13.79 1.21
CA ILE A 178 -15.18 13.84 1.51
C ILE A 178 -14.35 13.88 0.22
N VAL A 179 -14.76 13.18 -0.85
CA VAL A 179 -14.09 13.25 -2.16
C VAL A 179 -14.12 14.68 -2.70
N ILE A 180 -15.30 15.31 -2.72
CA ILE A 180 -15.45 16.71 -3.16
C ILE A 180 -14.59 17.63 -2.29
N LEU A 181 -14.67 17.51 -0.97
CA LEU A 181 -13.88 18.29 -0.03
C LEU A 181 -12.37 18.16 -0.30
N THR A 182 -11.89 16.95 -0.58
CA THR A 182 -10.47 16.68 -0.84
C THR A 182 -9.99 17.36 -2.13
N PHE A 183 -10.74 17.23 -3.23
CA PHE A 183 -10.38 17.90 -4.48
C PHE A 183 -10.52 19.42 -4.39
N SER A 184 -11.56 19.94 -3.72
CA SER A 184 -11.72 21.37 -3.48
C SER A 184 -10.56 21.95 -2.67
N LEU A 185 -10.12 21.25 -1.62
CA LEU A 185 -8.95 21.66 -0.82
C LEU A 185 -7.67 21.64 -1.67
N ALA A 186 -7.47 20.62 -2.50
CA ALA A 186 -6.30 20.53 -3.38
C ALA A 186 -6.23 21.70 -4.39
N ILE A 187 -7.38 22.12 -4.95
CA ILE A 187 -7.45 23.30 -5.82
C ILE A 187 -7.17 24.58 -5.03
N LEU A 188 -7.78 24.74 -3.84
CA LEU A 188 -7.57 25.91 -2.99
C LEU A 188 -6.09 26.10 -2.62
N LEU A 189 -5.39 24.98 -2.37
CA LEU A 189 -3.96 24.96 -2.06
C LEU A 189 -3.06 25.04 -3.31
N SER A 190 -3.63 25.27 -4.50
CA SER A 190 -2.92 25.34 -5.78
C SER A 190 -2.09 24.11 -6.12
N LEU A 191 -2.47 22.93 -5.61
CA LEU A 191 -1.79 21.67 -5.92
C LEU A 191 -2.21 21.11 -7.27
N ILE A 192 -3.46 21.35 -7.66
CA ILE A 192 -4.06 20.85 -8.90
C ILE A 192 -4.99 21.89 -9.52
N LYS A 193 -5.19 21.80 -10.83
CA LYS A 193 -6.17 22.60 -11.59
C LYS A 193 -7.05 21.68 -12.43
N TYR A 194 -8.31 22.07 -12.65
CA TYR A 194 -9.20 21.34 -13.55
C TYR A 194 -8.63 21.31 -14.97
N ASP A 195 -8.49 20.10 -15.51
CA ASP A 195 -7.82 19.80 -16.77
C ASP A 195 -8.33 18.44 -17.30
N PRO A 196 -9.57 18.38 -17.82
CA PRO A 196 -10.25 17.14 -18.18
C PRO A 196 -9.66 16.55 -19.46
N GLN A 197 -8.73 15.62 -19.30
CA GLN A 197 -8.10 14.88 -20.39
C GLN A 197 -7.43 13.61 -19.84
N LEU A 198 -7.57 12.50 -20.57
CA LEU A 198 -6.80 11.29 -20.28
C LEU A 198 -5.51 11.27 -21.12
N PRO A 199 -4.33 11.08 -20.49
CA PRO A 199 -3.09 10.92 -21.24
C PRO A 199 -3.05 9.55 -21.93
N ARG A 200 -2.27 9.42 -23.01
CA ARG A 200 -2.15 8.17 -23.79
C ARG A 200 -1.64 6.97 -22.96
N TRP A 201 -0.95 7.24 -21.85
CA TRP A 201 -0.39 6.24 -20.93
C TRP A 201 -1.32 5.91 -19.74
N TRP A 202 -2.59 6.36 -19.76
CA TRP A 202 -3.53 6.16 -18.64
C TRP A 202 -3.68 4.69 -18.21
N TRP A 203 -3.62 3.75 -19.15
CA TRP A 203 -3.82 2.32 -18.88
C TRP A 203 -2.64 1.74 -18.09
N LEU A 204 -1.42 2.17 -18.40
CA LEU A 204 -0.21 1.76 -17.71
C LEU A 204 -0.20 2.33 -16.29
N PHE A 205 -0.61 3.59 -16.15
CA PHE A 205 -0.86 4.19 -14.84
C PHE A 205 -1.91 3.41 -14.06
N ALA A 206 -3.06 3.06 -14.66
CA ALA A 206 -4.14 2.35 -13.99
C ALA A 206 -3.67 0.98 -13.45
N LEU A 207 -2.96 0.20 -14.27
CA LEU A 207 -2.42 -1.10 -13.86
C LEU A 207 -1.41 -0.96 -12.73
N ASN A 208 -0.45 -0.04 -12.85
CA ASN A 208 0.54 0.22 -11.81
C ASN A 208 -0.12 0.72 -10.52
N ASN A 209 -1.02 1.69 -10.63
CA ASN A 209 -1.72 2.31 -9.51
C ASN A 209 -2.53 1.27 -8.74
N LEU A 210 -3.31 0.43 -9.43
CA LEU A 210 -4.08 -0.61 -8.75
C LEU A 210 -3.17 -1.63 -8.05
N LEU A 211 -2.23 -2.24 -8.79
CA LEU A 211 -1.51 -3.41 -8.33
C LEU A 211 -0.34 -3.08 -7.39
N LEU A 212 0.45 -2.05 -7.73
CA LEU A 212 1.73 -1.77 -7.06
C LEU A 212 1.62 -0.61 -6.06
N THR A 213 0.60 0.25 -6.18
CA THR A 213 0.35 1.36 -5.26
C THR A 213 -0.80 1.05 -4.30
N CYS A 214 -2.04 1.04 -4.77
CA CYS A 214 -3.24 0.98 -3.94
C CYS A 214 -3.31 -0.32 -3.12
N ILE A 215 -3.08 -1.49 -3.71
CA ILE A 215 -3.07 -2.75 -2.94
C ILE A 215 -2.08 -2.66 -1.77
N ILE A 216 -0.85 -2.23 -2.05
CA ILE A 216 0.22 -2.25 -1.05
C ILE A 216 -0.02 -1.23 0.05
N GLU A 217 -0.42 -0.01 -0.31
CA GLU A 217 -0.71 1.05 0.66
C GLU A 217 -1.93 0.71 1.51
N GLU A 218 -3.03 0.23 0.92
CA GLU A 218 -4.19 -0.17 1.73
C GLU A 218 -3.88 -1.37 2.64
N VAL A 219 -3.07 -2.32 2.19
CA VAL A 219 -2.63 -3.45 3.02
C VAL A 219 -1.81 -2.97 4.21
N PHE A 220 -0.85 -2.07 3.98
CA PHE A 220 -0.01 -1.53 5.03
C PHE A 220 -0.80 -0.64 6.01
N PHE A 221 -1.54 0.35 5.49
CA PHE A 221 -2.25 1.32 6.33
C PHE A 221 -3.53 0.74 6.93
N ARG A 222 -4.39 0.08 6.15
CA ARG A 222 -5.73 -0.35 6.62
C ARG A 222 -5.67 -1.75 7.19
N GLY A 223 -5.08 -2.67 6.41
CA GLY A 223 -4.91 -4.06 6.82
C GLY A 223 -4.07 -4.19 8.09
N PHE A 224 -2.94 -3.47 8.19
CA PHE A 224 -2.03 -3.61 9.32
C PHE A 224 -2.16 -2.48 10.36
N ILE A 225 -1.79 -1.23 10.04
CA ILE A 225 -1.68 -0.14 11.03
C ILE A 225 -3.04 0.16 11.68
N GLN A 226 -4.05 0.48 10.87
CA GLN A 226 -5.38 0.85 11.34
C GLN A 226 -6.00 -0.27 12.17
N GLN A 227 -5.95 -1.51 11.66
CA GLN A 227 -6.47 -2.66 12.39
C GLN A 227 -5.77 -2.84 13.74
N LYS A 228 -4.43 -2.73 13.79
CA LYS A 228 -3.69 -2.87 15.05
C LYS A 228 -4.04 -1.79 16.05
N ILE A 229 -4.04 -0.52 15.65
CA ILE A 229 -4.41 0.59 16.53
C ILE A 229 -5.87 0.45 16.99
N THR A 230 -6.79 0.09 16.09
CA THR A 230 -8.20 -0.15 16.44
C THR A 230 -8.35 -1.27 17.48
N SER A 231 -7.60 -2.37 17.34
CA SER A 231 -7.65 -3.49 18.28
C SER A 231 -7.03 -3.20 19.65
N ARG A 232 -6.12 -2.22 19.72
CA ARG A 232 -5.35 -1.89 20.94
C ARG A 232 -5.91 -0.70 21.70
N ILE A 233 -6.49 0.27 21.00
CA ILE A 233 -6.97 1.53 21.55
C ILE A 233 -8.49 1.63 21.34
N ASN A 234 -8.92 2.07 20.16
CA ASN A 234 -10.33 2.11 19.74
C ASN A 234 -10.42 2.44 18.23
N PRO A 235 -11.61 2.28 17.60
CA PRO A 235 -11.78 2.54 16.16
C PRO A 235 -11.44 3.96 15.72
N LEU A 236 -11.78 4.97 16.53
CA LEU A 236 -11.53 6.38 16.21
C LEU A 236 -10.03 6.71 16.19
N ALA A 237 -9.28 6.24 17.19
CA ALA A 237 -7.84 6.38 17.24
C ALA A 237 -7.17 5.68 16.05
N GLY A 238 -7.63 4.47 15.69
CA GLY A 238 -7.14 3.76 14.51
C GLY A 238 -7.35 4.57 13.24
N LEU A 239 -8.53 5.16 13.06
CA LEU A 239 -8.85 6.00 11.92
C LEU A 239 -7.94 7.24 11.85
N ILE A 240 -7.93 8.06 12.92
CA ILE A 240 -7.23 9.34 12.93
C ILE A 240 -5.72 9.14 12.79
N LEU A 241 -5.12 8.27 13.61
CA LEU A 241 -3.66 8.09 13.60
C LEU A 241 -3.18 7.49 12.28
N THR A 242 -3.91 6.52 11.70
CA THR A 242 -3.53 5.96 10.39
C THR A 242 -3.66 7.01 9.28
N SER A 243 -4.67 7.87 9.33
CA SER A 243 -4.86 8.93 8.34
C SER A 243 -3.73 9.95 8.38
N LEU A 244 -3.29 10.34 9.58
CA LEU A 244 -2.13 11.21 9.77
C LEU A 244 -0.84 10.56 9.25
N LEU A 245 -0.61 9.29 9.58
CA LEU A 245 0.54 8.53 9.08
C LEU A 245 0.53 8.40 7.55
N PHE A 246 -0.65 8.21 6.95
CA PHE A 246 -0.82 8.19 5.50
C PHE A 246 -0.41 9.55 4.90
N GLY A 247 -0.86 10.66 5.48
CA GLY A 247 -0.43 12.00 5.07
C GLY A 247 1.08 12.19 5.18
N ILE A 248 1.67 11.87 6.33
CA ILE A 248 3.12 12.00 6.59
C ILE A 248 3.95 11.23 5.57
N ALA A 249 3.51 10.03 5.17
CA ALA A 249 4.19 9.23 4.15
C ALA A 249 4.24 9.92 2.77
N HIS A 250 3.39 10.92 2.54
CA HIS A 250 3.33 11.71 1.30
C HIS A 250 3.99 13.09 1.43
N PHE A 251 4.73 13.36 2.51
CA PHE A 251 5.35 14.67 2.75
C PHE A 251 6.35 15.10 1.66
N SER A 252 6.89 14.18 0.87
CA SER A 252 7.74 14.49 -0.29
C SER A 252 7.06 15.36 -1.35
N GLY A 253 5.72 15.34 -1.42
CA GLY A 253 4.93 16.27 -2.25
C GLY A 253 4.71 17.66 -1.62
N GLY A 254 5.29 17.93 -0.46
CA GLY A 254 5.15 19.17 0.30
C GLY A 254 4.04 19.15 1.35
N PHE A 255 4.04 20.15 2.23
CA PHE A 255 3.11 20.25 3.36
C PHE A 255 1.64 20.29 2.93
N ASN A 256 1.32 21.05 1.88
CA ASN A 256 -0.05 21.11 1.35
C ASN A 256 -0.52 19.74 0.84
N TYR A 257 0.36 18.99 0.17
CA TYR A 257 0.04 17.65 -0.32
C TYR A 257 -0.16 16.66 0.84
N MET A 258 0.65 16.75 1.91
CA MET A 258 0.45 15.97 3.15
C MET A 258 -0.94 16.20 3.77
N LEU A 259 -1.45 17.43 3.79
CA LEU A 259 -2.80 17.73 4.32
C LEU A 259 -3.89 17.07 3.48
N VAL A 260 -3.81 17.19 2.15
CA VAL A 260 -4.77 16.56 1.22
C VAL A 260 -4.69 15.04 1.30
N ALA A 261 -3.48 14.47 1.35
CA ALA A 261 -3.25 13.04 1.51
C ALA A 261 -3.80 12.52 2.85
N THR A 262 -3.73 13.30 3.94
CA THR A 262 -4.35 12.95 5.22
C THR A 262 -5.87 12.78 5.08
N LEU A 263 -6.53 13.68 4.34
CA LEU A 263 -7.98 13.63 4.13
C LEU A 263 -8.40 12.47 3.21
N ALA A 264 -7.64 12.21 2.14
CA ALA A 264 -7.78 11.00 1.33
C ALA A 264 -7.56 9.73 2.18
N GLY A 265 -6.56 9.78 3.08
CA GLY A 265 -6.25 8.73 4.02
C GLY A 265 -7.43 8.39 4.94
N PHE A 266 -8.07 9.43 5.46
CA PHE A 266 -9.29 9.35 6.26
C PHE A 266 -10.46 8.74 5.49
N LEU A 267 -10.68 9.17 4.25
CA LEU A 267 -11.71 8.62 3.38
C LEU A 267 -11.62 7.09 3.26
N TYR A 268 -10.44 6.57 2.90
CA TYR A 268 -10.28 5.12 2.70
C TYR A 268 -10.39 4.37 4.04
N GLY A 269 -9.91 4.98 5.13
CA GLY A 269 -10.02 4.44 6.49
C GLY A 269 -11.47 4.34 6.99
N VAL A 270 -12.32 5.31 6.69
CA VAL A 270 -13.76 5.27 7.00
C VAL A 270 -14.43 4.11 6.26
N VAL A 271 -14.17 3.98 4.96
CA VAL A 271 -14.75 2.88 4.16
C VAL A 271 -14.28 1.53 4.66
N TYR A 272 -13.00 1.37 5.01
CA TYR A 272 -12.50 0.13 5.59
C TYR A 272 -13.17 -0.20 6.93
N LEU A 273 -13.31 0.76 7.86
CA LEU A 273 -13.98 0.52 9.15
C LEU A 273 -15.43 0.12 8.97
N ASN A 274 -16.17 0.83 8.13
CA ASN A 274 -17.60 0.60 7.95
C ASN A 274 -17.93 -0.68 7.19
N THR A 275 -17.01 -1.18 6.37
CA THR A 275 -17.25 -2.39 5.56
C THR A 275 -16.51 -3.63 6.07
N GLY A 276 -15.41 -3.45 6.80
CA GLY A 276 -14.49 -4.51 7.19
C GLY A 276 -13.74 -5.15 6.02
N LYS A 277 -13.88 -4.65 4.79
CA LYS A 277 -13.26 -5.24 3.58
C LYS A 277 -12.23 -4.31 2.99
N ILE A 278 -10.99 -4.77 2.94
CA ILE A 278 -9.87 -4.02 2.37
C ILE A 278 -10.08 -3.68 0.89
N TRP A 279 -10.76 -4.56 0.13
CA TRP A 279 -10.97 -4.36 -1.30
C TRP A 279 -11.80 -3.10 -1.63
N TYR A 280 -12.73 -2.70 -0.75
CA TYR A 280 -13.46 -1.44 -0.96
C TYR A 280 -12.58 -0.21 -0.78
N ALA A 281 -11.63 -0.24 0.16
CA ALA A 281 -10.64 0.82 0.31
C ALA A 281 -9.69 0.86 -0.90
N ILE A 282 -9.24 -0.30 -1.39
CA ILE A 282 -8.38 -0.43 -2.58
C ILE A 282 -9.07 0.17 -3.81
N LEU A 283 -10.33 -0.21 -4.07
CA LEU A 283 -11.08 0.30 -5.22
C LEU A 283 -11.36 1.79 -5.09
N LEU A 284 -11.70 2.29 -3.89
CA LEU A 284 -11.95 3.71 -3.69
C LEU A 284 -10.68 4.54 -3.91
N HIS A 285 -9.54 4.09 -3.38
CA HIS A 285 -8.25 4.73 -3.60
C HIS A 285 -7.86 4.71 -5.08
N PHE A 286 -8.00 3.56 -5.75
CA PHE A 286 -7.79 3.45 -7.19
C PHE A 286 -8.65 4.44 -7.98
N CYS A 287 -9.96 4.47 -7.72
CA CYS A 287 -10.89 5.39 -8.39
C CYS A 287 -10.57 6.85 -8.09
N PHE A 288 -10.19 7.19 -6.86
CA PHE A 288 -9.78 8.53 -6.48
C PHE A 288 -8.59 9.00 -7.33
N ASN A 289 -7.56 8.15 -7.47
CA ASN A 289 -6.39 8.45 -8.29
C ASN A 289 -6.72 8.52 -9.80
N MET A 290 -7.67 7.70 -10.27
CA MET A 290 -8.14 7.79 -11.66
C MET A 290 -8.93 9.06 -11.93
N VAL A 291 -9.78 9.51 -10.99
CA VAL A 291 -10.48 10.79 -11.07
C VAL A 291 -9.48 11.95 -11.07
N HIS A 292 -8.46 11.88 -10.21
CA HIS A 292 -7.36 12.84 -10.19
C HIS A 292 -6.68 12.92 -11.57
N LEU A 293 -6.24 11.77 -12.12
CA LEU A 293 -5.61 11.70 -13.43
C LEU A 293 -6.52 12.18 -14.57
N ALA A 294 -7.81 11.86 -14.53
CA ALA A 294 -8.74 12.16 -15.62
C ALA A 294 -9.15 13.63 -15.65
N LEU A 295 -9.42 14.23 -14.48
CA LEU A 295 -10.09 15.54 -14.41
C LEU A 295 -9.15 16.70 -14.05
N PHE A 296 -7.95 16.46 -13.55
CA PHE A 296 -7.07 17.52 -13.07
C PHE A 296 -5.62 17.37 -13.56
N THR A 297 -4.83 18.44 -13.46
CA THR A 297 -3.38 18.40 -13.71
C THR A 297 -2.71 17.30 -12.88
N TYR A 298 -1.72 16.62 -13.45
CA TYR A 298 -1.10 15.44 -12.82
C TYR A 298 0.41 15.37 -13.08
N PRO A 299 1.27 15.05 -12.08
CA PRO A 299 0.92 14.67 -10.72
C PRO A 299 0.54 15.87 -9.83
N LEU A 300 1.03 17.06 -10.17
CA LEU A 300 0.66 18.34 -9.56
C LEU A 300 0.68 19.44 -10.63
N LEU A 301 0.12 20.60 -10.28
CA LEU A 301 0.18 21.82 -11.06
C LEU A 301 1.63 22.32 -11.19
N LYS A 302 2.01 22.71 -12.40
CA LYS A 302 3.29 23.37 -12.69
C LYS A 302 3.30 24.75 -12.06
N ALA A 303 4.34 25.03 -11.27
CA ALA A 303 4.56 26.33 -10.65
C ALA A 303 4.83 27.42 -11.70
#